data_AF-A0A8T2XGK0-F1
#
_entry.id   AF-A0A8T2XGK0-F1
#
_cell.length_a   1.000
_cell.length_b   1.000
_cell.length_c   1.000
_cell.angle_alpha   90.00
_cell.angle_beta   90.00
_cell.angle_gamma   90.00
#
_symmetry.space_group_name_H-M   'P 1'
#
loop_
_entity.id
_entity.type
_entity.pdbx_description
1 polymer ?
#
loop_
_entity_poly.entity_id
_entity_poly.type
_entity_poly.pdbx_seq_one_letter_code
_entity_poly.pdbx_strand_id
1 'polypeptide(L)'
;MVDFACDADGSPIVAVSNWAVHAKDLIANPKCSLLVAKDPEDRTDLVITLHGDSIPVSEKDVTAVRTAYLAKHPDAFRVDFGDFQFMRIEPKAVQYVSGVATTLLGSGEFSKEEYRTAKVDPIAQFSKPVASHMNRDHAEDTRLIVQHSTSIPVDSVYMLDVDSLGFNVKAVYQGNTYKLRIPFPRRAEERKDVKTLVVEMLQAAKSQIK
;
A
#
# COMPACT_ATOMS: atom_id res chain seq x y z
N MET A 1 14.24 3.86 -12.17
CA MET A 1 12.86 3.70 -11.67
C MET A 1 12.03 3.01 -12.74
N VAL A 2 11.00 2.28 -12.33
CA VAL A 2 10.08 1.55 -13.23
C VAL A 2 8.65 1.72 -12.72
N ASP A 3 7.70 1.85 -13.64
CA ASP A 3 6.28 1.78 -13.33
C ASP A 3 5.82 0.33 -13.41
N PHE A 4 5.01 -0.10 -12.44
CA PHE A 4 4.52 -1.47 -12.37
C PHE A 4 3.06 -1.56 -11.95
N ALA A 5 2.44 -2.70 -12.24
CA ALA A 5 1.14 -3.09 -11.70
C ALA A 5 1.18 -4.56 -11.31
N CYS A 6 0.59 -4.94 -10.18
CA CYS A 6 0.48 -6.36 -9.83
C CYS A 6 -0.63 -7.03 -10.66
N ASP A 7 -0.40 -8.27 -11.11
CA ASP A 7 -1.47 -9.14 -11.58
C ASP A 7 -2.28 -9.73 -10.42
N ALA A 8 -3.24 -10.61 -10.74
CA ALA A 8 -4.12 -11.22 -9.75
C ALA A 8 -3.39 -12.11 -8.72
N ASP A 9 -2.19 -12.62 -9.05
CA ASP A 9 -1.35 -13.41 -8.16
C ASP A 9 -0.37 -12.53 -7.35
N GLY A 10 -0.42 -11.21 -7.52
CA GLY A 10 0.50 -10.26 -6.88
C GLY A 10 1.83 -10.07 -7.63
N SER A 11 2.05 -10.74 -8.76
CA SER A 11 3.33 -10.63 -9.49
C SER A 11 3.44 -9.26 -10.17
N PRO A 12 4.52 -8.49 -9.96
CA PRO A 12 4.72 -7.21 -10.62
C PRO A 12 4.86 -7.36 -12.14
N ILE A 13 4.01 -6.66 -12.88
CA ILE A 13 4.10 -6.45 -14.32
C ILE A 13 4.79 -5.12 -14.56
N VAL A 14 5.84 -5.12 -15.37
CA VAL A 14 6.50 -3.91 -15.88
C VAL A 14 6.38 -3.87 -17.40
N ALA A 15 6.18 -2.68 -17.95
CA ALA A 15 6.29 -2.42 -19.38
C ALA A 15 7.66 -1.80 -19.66
N VAL A 16 8.52 -2.51 -20.39
CA VAL A 16 9.90 -2.09 -20.64
C VAL A 16 10.12 -1.83 -22.13
N SER A 17 10.75 -0.70 -22.46
CA SER A 17 11.24 -0.45 -23.81
C SER A 17 12.55 -1.21 -24.03
N ASN A 18 12.72 -1.81 -25.20
CA ASN A 18 13.95 -2.51 -25.62
C ASN A 18 15.19 -1.60 -25.64
N TRP A 19 14.99 -0.27 -25.63
CA TRP A 19 16.07 0.71 -25.56
C TRP A 19 16.55 0.97 -24.13
N ALA A 20 15.75 0.63 -23.11
CA ALA A 20 16.09 0.90 -21.73
C ALA A 20 17.27 0.05 -21.25
N VAL A 21 18.15 0.65 -20.45
CA VAL A 21 19.31 -0.06 -19.86
C VAL A 21 18.84 -1.28 -19.05
N HIS A 22 17.83 -1.09 -18.20
CA HIS A 22 17.28 -2.18 -17.39
C HIS A 22 16.62 -3.29 -18.23
N ALA A 23 16.15 -3.02 -19.44
CA ALA A 23 15.65 -4.09 -20.32
C ALA A 23 16.79 -5.01 -20.77
N LYS A 24 17.94 -4.44 -21.14
CA LYS A 24 19.14 -5.20 -21.51
C LYS A 24 19.67 -6.02 -20.33
N ASP A 25 19.67 -5.43 -19.14
CA ASP A 25 20.09 -6.11 -17.92
C ASP A 25 19.21 -7.33 -17.63
N LEU A 26 17.89 -7.18 -17.72
CA LEU A 26 16.92 -8.27 -17.49
C LEU A 26 16.98 -9.38 -18.56
N ILE A 27 17.29 -9.02 -19.82
CA ILE A 27 17.51 -10.01 -20.88
C ILE A 27 18.79 -10.82 -20.62
N ALA A 28 19.86 -10.16 -20.17
CA ALA A 28 21.13 -10.82 -19.87
C ALA A 28 21.05 -11.68 -18.59
N ASN A 29 20.32 -11.22 -17.58
CA ASN A 29 20.08 -11.94 -16.34
C ASN A 29 18.70 -11.59 -15.78
N PRO A 30 17.75 -12.55 -15.77
CA PRO A 30 16.38 -12.27 -15.33
C PRO A 30 16.26 -12.02 -13.82
N LYS A 31 17.27 -12.40 -13.02
CA LYS A 31 17.26 -12.23 -11.56
C LYS A 31 17.27 -10.75 -11.21
N CYS A 32 16.24 -10.29 -10.52
CA CYS A 32 16.09 -8.89 -10.13
C CYS A 32 15.38 -8.76 -8.78
N SER A 33 15.31 -7.51 -8.30
CA SER A 33 14.49 -7.16 -7.15
C SER A 33 13.75 -5.86 -7.38
N LEU A 34 12.53 -5.76 -6.85
CA LEU A 34 11.70 -4.56 -6.85
C LEU A 34 11.57 -4.03 -5.43
N LEU A 35 12.06 -2.82 -5.20
CA LEU A 35 11.89 -2.08 -3.94
C LEU A 35 10.66 -1.19 -4.04
N VAL A 36 9.75 -1.30 -3.08
CA VAL A 36 8.53 -0.48 -2.97
C VAL A 36 8.49 0.16 -1.59
N ALA A 37 8.57 1.48 -1.54
CA ALA A 37 8.35 2.27 -0.34
C ALA A 37 6.90 2.76 -0.31
N LYS A 38 6.19 2.54 0.80
CA LYS A 38 4.81 3.02 0.96
C LYS A 38 4.74 4.55 0.96
N ASP A 39 5.65 5.19 1.68
CA ASP A 39 5.91 6.63 1.63
C ASP A 39 7.42 6.81 1.39
N PRO A 40 7.85 7.21 0.18
CA PRO A 40 9.27 7.39 -0.14
C PRO A 40 10.00 8.44 0.70
N GLU A 41 9.27 9.41 1.26
CA GLU A 41 9.85 10.49 2.07
C GLU A 41 9.94 10.10 3.56
N ASP A 42 9.17 9.10 3.99
CA ASP A 42 9.18 8.60 5.37
C ASP A 42 10.02 7.34 5.53
N ARG A 43 11.27 7.54 5.93
CA ARG A 43 12.24 6.45 6.18
C ARG A 43 11.83 5.48 7.28
N THR A 44 10.83 5.82 8.11
CA THR A 44 10.30 4.96 9.17
C THR A 44 9.12 4.10 8.69
N ASP A 45 8.56 4.35 7.51
CA ASP A 45 7.45 3.55 6.98
C ASP A 45 7.91 2.18 6.44
N LEU A 46 6.92 1.41 6.00
CA LEU A 46 7.08 0.11 5.38
C LEU A 46 7.80 0.23 4.04
N VAL A 47 8.89 -0.53 3.92
CA VAL A 47 9.60 -0.78 2.67
C VAL A 47 9.59 -2.27 2.39
N ILE A 48 9.21 -2.64 1.18
CA ILE A 48 9.12 -4.03 0.70
C ILE A 48 10.17 -4.23 -0.39
N THR A 49 10.93 -5.32 -0.31
CA THR A 49 11.81 -5.78 -1.38
C THR A 49 11.32 -7.14 -1.88
N LEU A 50 10.88 -7.19 -3.13
CA LEU A 50 10.47 -8.43 -3.80
C LEU A 50 11.62 -8.92 -4.68
N HIS A 51 12.16 -10.09 -4.39
CA HIS A 51 13.18 -10.76 -5.20
C HIS A 51 12.51 -11.77 -6.13
N GLY A 52 12.93 -11.83 -7.39
CA GLY A 52 12.33 -12.71 -8.37
C GLY A 52 13.10 -12.81 -9.68
N ASP A 53 12.49 -13.48 -10.66
CA ASP A 53 12.99 -13.51 -12.03
C ASP A 53 12.00 -12.78 -12.94
N SER A 54 12.51 -11.87 -13.77
CA SER A 54 11.74 -11.17 -14.78
C SER A 54 11.64 -12.04 -16.03
N ILE A 55 10.42 -12.43 -16.38
CA ILE A 55 10.13 -13.24 -17.55
C ILE A 55 9.25 -12.47 -18.55
N PRO A 56 9.48 -12.61 -19.86
CA PRO A 56 8.57 -12.07 -20.85
C PRO A 56 7.17 -12.67 -20.70
N VAL A 57 6.16 -11.82 -20.79
CA VAL A 57 4.76 -12.25 -20.75
C VAL A 57 4.41 -12.95 -22.08
N SER A 58 3.78 -14.12 -21.98
CA SER A 58 3.41 -14.90 -23.16
C SER A 58 2.33 -14.20 -23.99
N GLU A 59 2.31 -14.38 -25.32
CA GLU A 59 1.29 -13.79 -26.20
C GLU A 59 -0.15 -14.08 -25.76
N LYS A 60 -0.38 -15.23 -25.12
CA LYS A 60 -1.69 -15.65 -24.60
C LYS A 60 -2.15 -14.78 -23.41
N ASP A 61 -1.20 -14.26 -22.62
CA ASP A 61 -1.48 -13.52 -21.40
C ASP A 61 -1.41 -11.99 -21.59
N VAL A 62 -0.81 -11.52 -22.70
CA VAL A 62 -0.57 -10.09 -22.97
C VAL A 62 -1.84 -9.25 -22.81
N THR A 63 -2.99 -9.71 -23.30
CA THR A 63 -4.26 -8.95 -23.19
C THR A 63 -4.70 -8.75 -21.74
N ALA A 64 -4.60 -9.78 -20.91
CA ALA A 64 -4.99 -9.72 -19.50
C ALA A 64 -4.00 -8.84 -18.70
N VAL A 65 -2.71 -9.01 -18.96
CA VAL A 65 -1.61 -8.24 -18.37
C VAL A 65 -1.72 -6.75 -18.73
N ARG A 66 -1.97 -6.43 -20.00
CA ARG A 66 -2.19 -5.07 -20.48
C ARG A 66 -3.36 -4.41 -19.75
N THR A 67 -4.47 -5.14 -19.60
CA THR A 67 -5.65 -4.64 -18.88
C THR A 67 -5.32 -4.32 -17.42
N ALA A 68 -4.61 -5.20 -16.72
CA ALA A 68 -4.18 -4.97 -15.34
C ALA A 68 -3.22 -3.77 -15.22
N TYR A 69 -2.29 -3.64 -16.16
CA TYR A 69 -1.32 -2.54 -16.18
C TYR A 69 -1.99 -1.18 -16.41
N LEU A 70 -2.85 -1.07 -17.42
CA LEU A 70 -3.55 0.17 -17.74
C LEU A 70 -4.60 0.56 -16.69
N ALA A 71 -5.12 -0.39 -15.91
CA ALA A 71 -5.97 -0.07 -14.76
C ALA A 71 -5.22 0.74 -13.67
N LYS A 72 -3.88 0.61 -13.60
CA LYS A 72 -3.02 1.39 -12.70
C LYS A 72 -2.38 2.60 -13.38
N HIS A 73 -2.09 2.47 -14.68
CA HIS A 73 -1.43 3.51 -15.49
C HIS A 73 -2.28 3.86 -16.72
N PRO A 74 -3.41 4.57 -16.57
CA PRO A 74 -4.35 4.82 -17.68
C PRO A 74 -3.73 5.59 -18.86
N ASP A 75 -2.72 6.42 -18.57
CA ASP A 75 -2.06 7.28 -19.55
C ASP A 75 -0.85 6.61 -20.24
N ALA A 76 -0.58 5.33 -19.96
CA ALA A 76 0.57 4.59 -20.49
C ALA A 76 0.35 4.07 -21.93
N PHE A 77 -0.08 4.92 -22.86
CA PHE A 77 -0.34 4.53 -24.26
C PHE A 77 0.89 3.95 -24.99
N ARG A 78 2.10 4.24 -24.51
CA ARG A 78 3.37 3.76 -25.09
C ARG A 78 3.55 2.25 -24.98
N VAL A 79 2.80 1.56 -24.11
CA VAL A 79 2.87 0.11 -23.97
C VAL A 79 2.45 -0.65 -25.23
N ASP A 80 1.75 0.02 -26.15
CA ASP A 80 1.33 -0.54 -27.45
C ASP A 80 2.38 -0.33 -28.56
N PHE A 81 3.49 0.35 -28.27
CA PHE A 81 4.55 0.57 -29.25
C PHE A 81 5.37 -0.72 -29.43
N GLY A 82 5.83 -0.97 -30.66
CA GLY A 82 6.54 -2.21 -31.00
C GLY A 82 7.91 -2.39 -30.32
N ASP A 83 8.44 -1.36 -29.68
CA ASP A 83 9.65 -1.44 -28.86
C ASP A 83 9.37 -1.75 -27.39
N PHE A 84 8.11 -1.81 -26.96
CA PHE A 84 7.73 -2.17 -25.60
C PHE A 84 7.34 -3.65 -25.48
N GLN A 85 7.70 -4.24 -24.34
CA GLN A 85 7.27 -5.58 -23.96
C GLN A 85 6.85 -5.60 -22.49
N PHE A 86 5.85 -6.42 -22.17
CA PHE A 86 5.49 -6.70 -20.79
C PHE A 86 6.39 -7.80 -20.24
N MET A 87 6.96 -7.54 -19.07
CA MET A 87 7.69 -8.51 -18.29
C MET A 87 6.98 -8.72 -16.96
N ARG A 88 6.88 -9.97 -16.51
CA ARG A 88 6.36 -10.34 -15.19
C ARG A 88 7.54 -10.69 -14.29
N ILE A 89 7.63 -10.09 -13.11
CA ILE A 89 8.58 -10.50 -12.08
C ILE A 89 7.91 -11.61 -11.27
N GLU A 90 8.34 -12.86 -11.46
CA GLU A 90 7.85 -13.98 -10.65
C GLU A 90 8.50 -13.94 -9.26
N PRO A 91 7.73 -13.75 -8.17
CA PRO A 91 8.30 -13.63 -6.84
C PRO A 91 8.95 -14.96 -6.40
N LYS A 92 10.13 -14.87 -5.80
CA LYS A 92 10.82 -15.95 -5.09
C LYS A 92 10.82 -15.76 -3.59
N ALA A 93 11.05 -14.52 -3.15
CA ALA A 93 10.99 -14.13 -1.75
C ALA A 93 10.54 -12.66 -1.67
N VAL A 94 9.71 -12.36 -0.68
CA VAL A 94 9.25 -10.99 -0.39
C VAL A 94 9.68 -10.63 1.01
N GLN A 95 10.56 -9.64 1.12
CA GLN A 95 11.08 -9.15 2.39
C GLN A 95 10.46 -7.80 2.70
N TYR A 96 10.26 -7.52 3.99
CA TYR A 96 9.84 -6.20 4.43
C TYR A 96 10.64 -5.73 5.64
N VAL A 97 10.75 -4.42 5.75
CA VAL A 97 11.24 -3.73 6.93
C VAL A 97 10.34 -2.52 7.20
N SER A 98 10.04 -2.25 8.45
CA SER A 98 9.26 -1.09 8.88
C SER A 98 9.82 -0.54 10.19
N GLY A 99 9.60 0.75 10.45
CA GLY A 99 10.03 1.38 11.70
C GLY A 99 11.56 1.51 11.81
N VAL A 100 12.28 1.63 10.70
CA VAL A 100 13.73 1.87 10.72
C VAL A 100 14.03 3.14 11.51
N ALA A 101 15.03 3.07 12.38
CA ALA A 101 15.41 4.14 13.32
C ALA A 101 14.31 4.52 14.34
N THR A 102 13.38 3.60 14.62
CA THR A 102 12.38 3.72 15.70
C THR A 102 12.50 2.54 16.67
N THR A 103 11.83 2.63 17.82
CA THR A 103 11.73 1.53 18.79
C THR A 103 10.83 0.37 18.30
N LEU A 104 10.08 0.58 17.20
CA LEU A 104 9.12 -0.38 16.64
C LEU A 104 9.65 -1.01 15.34
N LEU A 105 10.94 -1.32 15.28
CA LEU A 105 11.55 -2.00 14.13
C LEU A 105 10.91 -3.37 13.93
N GLY A 106 10.27 -3.56 12.77
CA GLY A 106 9.73 -4.83 12.32
C GLY A 106 10.41 -5.27 11.04
N SER A 107 10.66 -6.57 10.90
CA SER A 107 11.15 -7.16 9.66
C SER A 107 10.67 -8.60 9.52
N GLY A 108 10.58 -9.07 8.29
CA GLY A 108 10.27 -10.46 8.01
C GLY A 108 10.39 -10.77 6.53
N GLU A 109 10.19 -12.04 6.20
CA GLU A 109 10.17 -12.53 4.84
C GLU A 109 9.01 -13.49 4.62
N PHE A 110 8.56 -13.56 3.38
CA PHE A 110 7.54 -14.48 2.90
C PHE A 110 8.08 -15.24 1.70
N SER A 111 7.82 -16.54 1.67
CA SER A 111 7.98 -17.39 0.49
C SER A 111 7.03 -16.98 -0.64
N LYS A 112 7.28 -17.49 -1.84
CA LYS A 112 6.37 -17.33 -2.99
C LYS A 112 4.94 -17.79 -2.66
N GLU A 113 4.81 -18.93 -1.99
CA GLU A 113 3.54 -19.56 -1.66
C GLU A 113 2.76 -18.75 -0.60
N GLU A 114 3.44 -18.28 0.45
CA GLU A 114 2.83 -17.42 1.47
C GLU A 114 2.36 -16.08 0.89
N TYR A 115 3.19 -15.45 0.05
CA TYR A 115 2.83 -14.22 -0.62
C TYR A 115 1.62 -14.40 -1.56
N ARG A 116 1.63 -15.44 -2.38
CA ARG A 116 0.58 -15.69 -3.38
C ARG A 116 -0.76 -16.08 -2.75
N THR A 117 -0.75 -16.79 -1.63
CA THR A 117 -1.97 -17.24 -0.96
C THR A 117 -2.62 -16.14 -0.10
N ALA A 118 -1.88 -15.06 0.20
CA ALA A 118 -2.42 -13.89 0.87
C ALA A 118 -3.48 -13.20 0.00
N LYS A 119 -4.49 -12.62 0.65
CA LYS A 119 -5.55 -11.88 -0.03
C LYS A 119 -5.33 -10.39 0.16
N VAL A 120 -5.46 -9.63 -0.94
CA VAL A 120 -5.50 -8.17 -0.87
C VAL A 120 -6.71 -7.74 -0.05
N ASP A 121 -6.52 -6.81 0.88
CA ASP A 121 -7.60 -6.26 1.67
C ASP A 121 -8.60 -5.50 0.78
N PRO A 122 -9.90 -5.85 0.80
CA PRO A 122 -10.88 -5.27 -0.12
C PRO A 122 -11.23 -3.82 0.21
N ILE A 123 -10.93 -3.34 1.41
CA ILE A 123 -11.19 -1.96 1.85
C ILE A 123 -10.02 -1.04 1.50
N ALA A 124 -8.79 -1.56 1.45
CA ALA A 124 -7.59 -0.79 1.16
C ALA A 124 -7.65 -0.01 -0.17
N GLN A 125 -8.39 -0.50 -1.17
CA GLN A 125 -8.60 0.22 -2.44
C GLN A 125 -9.25 1.60 -2.26
N PHE A 126 -9.97 1.80 -1.15
CA PHE A 126 -10.64 3.04 -0.84
C PHE A 126 -9.89 3.90 0.20
N SER A 127 -8.69 3.50 0.58
CA SER A 127 -7.85 4.17 1.58
C SER A 127 -7.65 5.65 1.25
N LYS A 128 -7.11 5.97 0.05
CA LYS A 128 -6.84 7.35 -0.39
C LYS A 128 -8.07 8.28 -0.32
N PRO A 129 -9.24 7.92 -0.88
CA PRO A 129 -10.41 8.79 -0.78
C PRO A 129 -11.02 8.90 0.63
N VAL A 130 -10.94 7.87 1.51
CA VAL A 130 -11.33 8.08 2.93
C VAL A 130 -10.36 9.02 3.61
N ALA A 131 -9.05 8.72 3.55
CA ALA A 131 -8.04 9.49 4.28
C ALA A 131 -8.06 10.97 3.85
N SER A 132 -8.15 11.24 2.55
CA SER A 132 -8.21 12.62 2.05
C SER A 132 -9.45 13.39 2.54
N HIS A 133 -10.63 12.75 2.57
CA HIS A 133 -11.85 13.40 3.05
C HIS A 133 -11.78 13.63 4.57
N MET A 134 -11.33 12.63 5.33
CA MET A 134 -11.18 12.75 6.78
C MET A 134 -10.17 13.83 7.17
N ASN A 135 -9.02 13.87 6.50
CA ASN A 135 -7.97 14.85 6.80
C ASN A 135 -8.37 16.28 6.45
N ARG A 136 -9.19 16.49 5.41
CA ARG A 136 -9.62 17.82 4.98
C ARG A 136 -10.79 18.35 5.80
N ASP A 137 -11.79 17.51 6.02
CA ASP A 137 -13.10 17.96 6.50
C ASP A 137 -13.38 17.52 7.96
N HIS A 138 -12.65 16.52 8.48
CA HIS A 138 -12.93 15.84 9.75
C HIS A 138 -11.66 15.54 10.60
N ALA A 139 -10.65 16.40 10.52
CA ALA A 139 -9.39 16.21 11.28
C ALA A 139 -9.64 16.19 12.80
N GLU A 140 -10.50 17.07 13.31
CA GLU A 140 -10.87 17.10 14.74
C GLU A 140 -11.64 15.85 15.18
N ASP A 141 -12.55 15.34 14.35
CA ASP A 141 -13.26 14.09 14.66
C ASP A 141 -12.26 12.93 14.76
N THR A 142 -11.27 12.87 13.86
CA THR A 142 -10.20 11.87 13.90
C THR A 142 -9.35 12.02 15.17
N ARG A 143 -9.03 13.26 15.58
CA ARG A 143 -8.27 13.55 16.80
C ARG A 143 -8.99 13.03 18.04
N LEU A 144 -10.29 13.28 18.15
CA LEU A 144 -11.13 12.78 19.24
C LEU A 144 -11.17 11.25 19.30
N ILE A 145 -11.31 10.59 18.15
CA ILE A 145 -11.30 9.13 18.08
C ILE A 145 -9.95 8.58 18.55
N VAL A 146 -8.83 9.12 18.05
CA VAL A 146 -7.48 8.67 18.42
C VAL A 146 -7.24 8.85 19.92
N GLN A 147 -7.62 10.00 20.47
CA GLN A 147 -7.49 10.28 21.90
C GLN A 147 -8.33 9.33 22.75
N HIS A 148 -9.56 9.03 22.32
CA HIS A 148 -10.42 8.06 23.01
C HIS A 148 -9.89 6.63 22.93
N SER A 149 -9.41 6.19 21.76
CA SER A 149 -8.94 4.82 21.54
C SER A 149 -7.59 4.51 22.19
N THR A 150 -6.73 5.51 22.39
CA THR A 150 -5.37 5.33 22.90
C THR A 150 -5.14 5.93 24.28
N SER A 151 -6.06 6.76 24.78
CA SER A 151 -5.89 7.61 25.96
C SER A 151 -4.71 8.59 25.88
N ILE A 152 -4.15 8.81 24.69
CA ILE A 152 -3.06 9.77 24.46
C ILE A 152 -3.68 11.12 24.07
N PRO A 153 -3.40 12.22 24.79
CA PRO A 153 -3.92 13.55 24.45
C PRO A 153 -3.15 14.16 23.27
N VAL A 154 -3.38 13.61 22.07
CA VAL A 154 -2.72 14.03 20.84
C VAL A 154 -3.11 15.46 20.44
N ASP A 155 -2.12 16.24 20.00
CA ASP A 155 -2.26 17.64 19.58
C ASP A 155 -2.90 17.74 18.19
N SER A 156 -2.45 16.88 17.27
CA SER A 156 -2.99 16.78 15.92
C SER A 156 -2.82 15.37 15.37
N VAL A 157 -3.63 15.03 14.36
CA VAL A 157 -3.59 13.72 13.70
C VAL A 157 -3.76 13.86 12.20
N TYR A 158 -3.17 12.94 11.45
CA TYR A 158 -3.32 12.81 10.02
C TYR A 158 -3.50 11.34 9.66
N MET A 159 -4.64 10.98 9.05
CA MET A 159 -4.91 9.61 8.61
C MET A 159 -4.02 9.26 7.41
N LEU A 160 -3.29 8.16 7.53
CA LEU A 160 -2.34 7.67 6.53
C LEU A 160 -3.01 6.69 5.57
N ASP A 161 -3.64 5.66 6.12
CA ASP A 161 -4.26 4.58 5.36
C ASP A 161 -5.37 3.89 6.15
N VAL A 162 -6.20 3.14 5.42
CA VAL A 162 -7.35 2.39 5.94
C VAL A 162 -7.36 1.00 5.32
N ASP A 163 -7.68 0.00 6.14
CA ASP A 163 -7.97 -1.37 5.72
C ASP A 163 -9.25 -1.87 6.43
N SER A 164 -9.63 -3.13 6.23
CA SER A 164 -10.87 -3.65 6.80
C SER A 164 -10.88 -3.75 8.32
N LEU A 165 -9.73 -3.66 9.00
CA LEU A 165 -9.61 -3.79 10.44
C LEU A 165 -9.42 -2.45 11.16
N GLY A 166 -9.23 -1.35 10.44
CA GLY A 166 -8.99 -0.04 11.04
C GLY A 166 -8.23 0.89 10.12
N PHE A 167 -7.56 1.86 10.74
CA PHE A 167 -6.77 2.85 10.03
C PHE A 167 -5.50 3.22 10.81
N ASN A 168 -4.48 3.68 10.09
CA ASN A 168 -3.25 4.20 10.68
C ASN A 168 -3.26 5.73 10.62
N VAL A 169 -2.77 6.37 11.68
CA VAL A 169 -2.61 7.83 11.76
C VAL A 169 -1.16 8.19 12.09
N LYS A 170 -0.74 9.35 11.59
CA LYS A 170 0.41 10.10 12.10
C LYS A 170 -0.12 11.10 13.13
N ALA A 171 0.23 10.91 14.39
CA ALA A 171 -0.18 11.76 15.50
C ALA A 171 1.00 12.60 16.00
N VAL A 172 0.72 13.85 16.38
CA VAL A 172 1.68 14.73 17.05
C VAL A 172 1.29 14.82 18.52
N TYR A 173 2.26 14.64 19.41
CA TYR A 173 2.10 14.83 20.85
C TYR A 173 3.38 15.44 21.43
N GLN A 174 3.25 16.61 22.08
CA GLN A 174 4.38 17.33 22.70
C GLN A 174 5.54 17.57 21.71
N GLY A 175 5.21 17.93 20.47
CA GLY A 175 6.19 18.16 19.41
C GLY A 175 6.82 16.90 18.80
N ASN A 176 6.51 15.71 19.32
CA ASN A 176 6.97 14.45 18.78
C ASN A 176 5.91 13.83 17.86
N THR A 177 6.36 13.10 16.85
CA THR A 177 5.51 12.46 15.86
C THR A 177 5.53 10.95 16.02
N TYR A 178 4.35 10.33 16.01
CA TYR A 178 4.17 8.89 16.17
C TYR A 178 3.21 8.33 15.12
N LYS A 179 3.37 7.06 14.76
CA LYS A 179 2.36 6.32 14.00
C LYS A 179 1.54 5.49 14.97
N LEU A 180 0.22 5.64 14.92
CA LEU A 180 -0.72 4.92 15.78
C LEU A 180 -1.69 4.11 14.92
N ARG A 181 -1.92 2.87 15.31
CA ARG A 181 -2.94 1.99 14.73
C ARG A 181 -4.23 2.15 15.51
N ILE A 182 -5.32 2.46 14.81
CA ILE A 182 -6.65 2.60 15.40
C ILE A 182 -7.54 1.47 14.86
N PRO A 183 -7.81 0.41 15.63
CA PRO A 183 -8.65 -0.69 15.19
C PRO A 183 -10.12 -0.25 15.18
N PHE A 184 -10.87 -0.71 14.17
CA PHE A 184 -12.33 -0.67 14.23
C PHE A 184 -12.86 -1.62 15.31
N PRO A 185 -14.05 -1.36 15.88
CA PRO A 185 -14.66 -2.28 16.86
C PRO A 185 -15.01 -3.65 16.25
N ARG A 186 -15.13 -3.72 14.92
CA ARG A 186 -15.29 -4.96 14.13
C ARG A 186 -14.74 -4.75 12.73
N ARG A 187 -14.59 -5.84 11.97
CA ARG A 187 -14.19 -5.78 10.55
C ARG A 187 -15.22 -5.00 9.72
N ALA A 188 -14.73 -4.10 8.87
CA ALA A 188 -15.50 -3.42 7.84
C ALA A 188 -15.70 -4.33 6.62
N GLU A 189 -16.94 -4.51 6.18
CA GLU A 189 -17.27 -5.42 5.07
C GLU A 189 -17.30 -4.72 3.71
N GLU A 190 -17.65 -3.42 3.70
CA GLU A 190 -17.77 -2.63 2.48
C GLU A 190 -17.42 -1.15 2.71
N ARG A 191 -17.34 -0.38 1.62
CA ARG A 191 -17.01 1.05 1.67
C ARG A 191 -17.94 1.85 2.59
N LYS A 192 -19.25 1.58 2.54
CA LYS A 192 -20.24 2.28 3.38
C LYS A 192 -20.04 1.97 4.86
N ASP A 193 -19.62 0.76 5.16
CA ASP A 193 -19.42 0.28 6.52
C ASP A 193 -18.26 0.98 7.24
N VAL A 194 -17.19 1.33 6.50
CA VAL A 194 -16.09 2.17 7.03
C VAL A 194 -16.63 3.48 7.60
N LYS A 195 -17.55 4.15 6.89
CA LYS A 195 -18.17 5.39 7.38
C LYS A 195 -19.00 5.12 8.63
N THR A 196 -19.80 4.06 8.64
CA THR A 196 -20.62 3.67 9.81
C THR A 196 -19.75 3.49 11.05
N LEU A 197 -18.66 2.74 10.92
CA LEU A 197 -17.72 2.46 12.01
C LEU A 197 -17.02 3.74 12.52
N VAL A 198 -16.58 4.63 11.63
CA VAL A 198 -15.98 5.91 12.03
C VAL A 198 -16.98 6.78 12.80
N VAL A 199 -18.25 6.82 12.37
CA VAL A 199 -19.31 7.57 13.07
C VAL A 199 -19.61 6.96 14.45
N GLU A 200 -19.66 5.63 14.55
CA GLU A 200 -19.84 4.91 15.82
C GLU A 200 -18.70 5.23 16.80
N MET A 201 -17.45 5.15 16.35
CA MET A 201 -16.27 5.48 17.16
C MET A 201 -16.28 6.95 17.61
N LEU A 202 -16.73 7.86 16.74
CA LEU A 202 -16.87 9.28 17.09
C LEU A 202 -17.95 9.50 18.17
N GLN A 203 -19.07 8.80 18.07
CA GLN A 203 -20.14 8.88 19.07
C GLN A 203 -19.68 8.34 20.43
N ALA A 204 -18.92 7.25 20.44
CA ALA A 204 -18.30 6.72 21.66
C ALA A 204 -17.33 7.74 22.28
N ALA A 205 -16.46 8.34 21.46
CA ALA A 205 -15.51 9.36 21.92
C ALA A 205 -16.22 10.59 22.52
N LYS A 206 -17.28 11.08 21.87
CA LYS A 206 -18.05 12.25 22.36
C LYS A 206 -18.85 11.96 23.62
N SER A 207 -19.21 10.70 23.89
CA SER A 207 -20.00 10.33 25.07
C SER A 207 -19.20 10.32 26.37
N GLN A 208 -17.86 10.19 26.31
CA GLN A 208 -16.98 10.25 27.49
C GLN A 208 -16.55 11.68 27.89
N ILE A 209 -16.81 12.67 27.03
CA ILE A 209 -16.45 14.07 27.28
C ILE A 209 -17.55 14.80 28.07
N LYS A 210 -18.73 14.18 28.23
CA LYS A 210 -19.83 14.65 29.09
C LYS A 210 -19.68 14.11 30.51
#